data_AF-A0AAE0N8C6-F1
#
_entry.id   AF-A0AAE0N8C6-F1
#
_cell.length_a   1.000
_cell.length_b   1.000
_cell.length_c   1.000
_cell.angle_alpha   90.00
_cell.angle_beta   90.00
_cell.angle_gamma   90.00
#
_symmetry.space_group_name_H-M   'P 1'
#
loop_
_entity.id
_entity.type
_entity.pdbx_description
1 polymer ?
#
loop_
_entity_poly.entity_id
_entity_poly.type
_entity_poly.pdbx_seq_one_letter_code
_entity_poly.pdbx_strand_id
1 'polypeptide(L)'
;MLLRLVLAALCGSSSVLAADCTRETLQAGADSLVAAQAAGNPSLLKAADGLTYTENFKAGTLKTGILATALKIDHSRSSLDTTQCATYTELISASGTKPYVLGFQMHFSASGGIAKVDALTTAKGDWLFNATGTLNWAKKEDWGEIAAGKRDSRAVIQAAADAYCDIFANKSVVVPWGKPCARLEGGSYTGNGGPNDSCNVGIPSGVALVDRRYVIDETVGAVDVFLSFSGIPDSHEFRVEGGKLRFVHTLTVMTARSGKSKV
;
A
#
# COMPACT_ATOMS: atom_id res chain seq x y z
N MET A 1 -1.73 -44.96 -45.85
CA MET A 1 -2.33 -44.57 -44.55
C MET A 1 -1.34 -43.65 -43.84
N LEU A 2 -1.80 -42.48 -43.41
CA LEU A 2 -1.02 -41.27 -43.11
C LEU A 2 -0.01 -41.43 -41.95
N LEU A 3 1.21 -40.95 -42.15
CA LEU A 3 2.20 -40.71 -41.10
C LEU A 3 1.95 -39.30 -40.52
N ARG A 4 1.45 -39.21 -39.28
CA ARG A 4 1.21 -37.93 -38.60
C ARG A 4 2.49 -37.44 -37.90
N LEU A 5 2.96 -36.27 -38.34
CA LEU A 5 3.96 -35.44 -37.67
C LEU A 5 3.42 -34.98 -36.30
N VAL A 6 4.19 -35.19 -35.23
CA VAL A 6 3.94 -34.51 -33.94
C VAL A 6 5.06 -33.50 -33.75
N LEU A 7 4.76 -32.23 -34.01
CA LEU A 7 5.64 -31.11 -33.75
C LEU A 7 5.38 -30.66 -32.29
N ALA A 8 6.27 -31.03 -31.38
CA ALA A 8 6.23 -30.55 -30.00
C ALA A 8 6.72 -29.10 -29.98
N ALA A 9 5.78 -28.14 -29.94
CA ALA A 9 6.09 -26.75 -29.68
C ALA A 9 6.43 -26.57 -28.20
N LEU A 10 7.71 -26.48 -27.85
CA LEU A 10 8.13 -25.94 -26.57
C LEU A 10 7.81 -24.44 -26.58
N CYS A 11 6.67 -24.05 -26.01
CA CYS A 11 6.46 -22.68 -25.55
C CYS A 11 7.37 -22.44 -24.34
N GLY A 12 8.60 -21.98 -24.61
CA GLY A 12 9.42 -21.36 -23.58
C GLY A 12 8.78 -20.03 -23.21
N SER A 13 8.19 -19.95 -22.01
CA SER A 13 7.80 -18.68 -21.41
C SER A 13 9.07 -17.90 -21.09
N SER A 14 9.51 -17.04 -22.01
CA SER A 14 10.54 -16.05 -21.72
C SER A 14 9.95 -15.00 -20.78
N SER A 15 10.04 -15.23 -19.48
CA SER A 15 9.95 -14.14 -18.51
C SER A 15 11.18 -13.26 -18.70
N VAL A 16 11.02 -12.20 -19.51
CA VAL A 16 11.92 -11.05 -19.41
C VAL A 16 11.66 -10.47 -18.03
N LEU A 17 12.41 -10.93 -17.03
CA LEU A 17 12.62 -10.14 -15.82
C LEU A 17 13.16 -8.82 -16.33
N ALA A 18 12.38 -7.74 -16.22
CA ALA A 18 12.90 -6.41 -16.45
C ALA A 18 14.10 -6.28 -15.51
N ALA A 19 15.31 -6.25 -16.08
CA ALA A 19 16.57 -6.31 -15.34
C ALA A 19 16.68 -5.21 -14.27
N ASP A 20 15.81 -4.19 -14.37
CA ASP A 20 15.77 -3.02 -13.50
C ASP A 20 14.78 -3.13 -12.32
N CYS A 21 13.93 -4.16 -12.21
CA CYS A 21 12.95 -4.30 -11.11
C CYS A 21 13.49 -5.07 -9.90
N THR A 22 14.76 -4.89 -9.60
CA THR A 22 15.42 -5.48 -8.42
C THR A 22 14.93 -4.81 -7.14
N ARG A 23 15.09 -5.49 -5.99
CA ARG A 23 14.77 -4.86 -4.69
C ARG A 23 15.62 -3.62 -4.47
N GLU A 24 16.87 -3.63 -4.90
CA GLU A 24 17.80 -2.50 -4.80
C GLU A 24 17.31 -1.28 -5.58
N THR A 25 16.83 -1.46 -6.82
CA THR A 25 16.26 -0.37 -7.61
C THR A 25 14.98 0.17 -6.98
N LEU A 26 14.08 -0.71 -6.56
CA LEU A 26 12.82 -0.32 -5.93
C LEU A 26 13.06 0.42 -4.60
N GLN A 27 14.00 -0.07 -3.79
CA GLN A 27 14.42 0.59 -2.55
C GLN A 27 14.99 1.98 -2.82
N ALA A 28 15.88 2.12 -3.80
CA ALA A 28 16.42 3.43 -4.18
C ALA A 28 15.32 4.40 -4.65
N GLY A 29 14.30 3.88 -5.34
CA GLY A 29 13.11 4.65 -5.69
C GLY A 29 12.32 5.10 -4.47
N ALA A 30 12.00 4.18 -3.55
CA ALA A 30 11.31 4.50 -2.29
C ALA A 30 12.09 5.52 -1.44
N ASP A 31 13.41 5.37 -1.33
CA ASP A 31 14.28 6.31 -0.61
C ASP A 31 14.23 7.70 -1.26
N SER A 32 14.22 7.77 -2.59
CA SER A 32 14.10 9.04 -3.32
C SER A 32 12.75 9.73 -3.06
N LEU A 33 11.67 8.97 -2.88
CA LEU A 33 10.35 9.49 -2.49
C LEU A 33 10.38 10.08 -1.08
N VAL A 34 10.97 9.38 -0.11
CA VAL A 34 11.11 9.89 1.26
C VAL A 34 11.92 11.19 1.26
N ALA A 35 13.04 11.22 0.53
CA ALA A 35 13.87 12.42 0.39
C ALA A 35 13.12 13.57 -0.29
N ALA A 36 12.39 13.29 -1.38
CA ALA A 36 11.56 14.27 -2.09
C ALA A 36 10.51 14.89 -1.16
N GLN A 37 9.77 14.07 -0.42
CA GLN A 37 8.75 14.54 0.52
C GLN A 37 9.35 15.34 1.67
N ALA A 38 10.48 14.90 2.22
CA ALA A 38 11.17 15.59 3.31
C ALA A 38 11.63 17.00 2.87
N ALA A 39 12.16 17.10 1.65
CA ALA A 39 12.64 18.37 1.08
C ALA A 39 11.54 19.24 0.48
N GLY A 40 10.33 18.70 0.24
CA GLY A 40 9.32 19.37 -0.59
C GLY A 40 9.80 19.58 -2.02
N ASN A 41 10.65 18.68 -2.51
CA ASN A 41 11.31 18.81 -3.80
C ASN A 41 11.08 17.56 -4.66
N PRO A 42 10.05 17.56 -5.52
CA PRO A 42 9.74 16.41 -6.36
C PRO A 42 10.80 16.13 -7.44
N SER A 43 11.73 17.06 -7.73
CA SER A 43 12.81 16.81 -8.68
C SER A 43 13.84 15.78 -8.19
N LEU A 44 13.78 15.39 -6.91
CA LEU A 44 14.59 14.30 -6.36
C LEU A 44 14.12 12.92 -6.82
N LEU A 45 12.91 12.81 -7.39
CA LEU A 45 12.44 11.58 -8.01
C LEU A 45 13.15 11.35 -9.35
N LYS A 46 13.58 10.11 -9.61
CA LYS A 46 14.04 9.67 -10.93
C LYS A 46 12.84 9.45 -11.87
N ALA A 47 12.13 10.53 -12.20
CA ALA A 47 10.95 10.48 -13.04
C ALA A 47 11.30 10.03 -14.47
N ALA A 48 10.53 9.09 -14.99
CA ALA A 48 10.52 8.79 -16.43
C ALA A 48 9.80 9.91 -17.20
N ASP A 49 10.12 10.04 -18.48
CA ASP A 49 9.41 10.96 -19.37
C ASP A 49 7.91 10.63 -19.37
N GLY A 50 7.08 11.66 -19.18
CA GLY A 50 5.63 11.50 -19.15
C GLY A 50 5.07 10.89 -17.84
N LEU A 51 5.82 10.94 -16.74
CA LEU A 51 5.35 10.51 -15.42
C LEU A 51 3.92 11.00 -15.13
N THR A 52 3.05 10.09 -14.72
CA THR A 52 1.69 10.41 -14.27
C THR A 52 1.64 10.55 -12.75
N TYR A 53 0.98 11.60 -12.28
CA TYR A 53 0.79 11.86 -10.85
C TYR A 53 -0.69 11.95 -10.53
N THR A 54 -1.15 11.18 -9.54
CA THR A 54 -2.46 11.39 -8.92
C THR A 54 -2.33 11.65 -7.44
N GLU A 55 -3.24 12.44 -6.90
CA GLU A 55 -3.37 12.70 -5.48
C GLU A 55 -4.85 12.55 -5.09
N ASN A 56 -5.12 11.72 -4.08
CA ASN A 56 -6.47 11.38 -3.64
C ASN A 56 -7.37 10.93 -4.81
N PHE A 57 -6.78 10.11 -5.69
CA PHE A 57 -7.35 9.57 -6.93
C PHE A 57 -7.80 10.61 -7.96
N LYS A 58 -7.26 11.82 -7.90
CA LYS A 58 -7.48 12.87 -8.90
C LYS A 58 -6.17 13.18 -9.61
N ALA A 59 -6.24 13.44 -10.90
CA ALA A 59 -5.08 13.89 -11.66
C ALA A 59 -4.50 15.17 -11.03
N GLY A 60 -3.19 15.21 -10.86
CA GLY A 60 -2.48 16.34 -10.27
C GLY A 60 -1.14 16.55 -10.93
N THR A 61 -0.30 17.38 -10.30
CA THR A 61 1.09 17.55 -10.74
C THR A 61 2.03 17.50 -9.55
N LEU A 62 3.23 16.97 -9.76
CA LEU A 62 4.27 16.94 -8.74
C LEU A 62 4.61 18.33 -8.18
N LYS A 63 4.48 19.39 -9.00
CA LYS A 63 4.79 20.78 -8.62
C LYS A 63 3.79 21.41 -7.65
N THR A 64 2.59 20.87 -7.58
CA THR A 64 1.48 21.44 -6.78
C THR A 64 0.90 20.46 -5.77
N GLY A 65 1.27 19.18 -5.85
CA GLY A 65 0.85 18.14 -4.92
C GLY A 65 1.65 18.12 -3.62
N ILE A 66 1.38 17.13 -2.77
CA ILE A 66 1.98 16.99 -1.44
C ILE A 66 3.51 16.91 -1.49
N LEU A 67 4.09 16.36 -2.57
CA LEU A 67 5.54 16.26 -2.75
C LEU A 67 6.24 17.61 -2.95
N ALA A 68 5.51 18.68 -3.27
CA ALA A 68 6.03 20.06 -3.31
C ALA A 68 6.00 20.76 -1.94
N THR A 69 5.51 20.10 -0.90
CA THR A 69 5.45 20.62 0.47
C THR A 69 6.43 19.86 1.35
N ALA A 70 7.42 20.57 1.92
CA ALA A 70 8.38 19.95 2.82
C ALA A 70 7.69 19.47 4.10
N LEU A 71 7.91 18.21 4.46
CA LEU A 71 7.37 17.61 5.69
C LEU A 71 8.50 17.05 6.56
N LYS A 72 8.32 17.15 7.88
CA LYS A 72 9.19 16.42 8.81
C LYS A 72 8.73 14.97 8.88
N ILE A 73 9.53 14.05 8.35
CA ILE A 73 9.22 12.63 8.36
C ILE A 73 9.67 12.02 9.69
N ASP A 74 8.72 11.51 10.48
CA ASP A 74 8.97 10.86 11.78
C ASP A 74 9.05 9.33 11.68
N HIS A 75 8.47 8.76 10.62
CA HIS A 75 8.53 7.36 10.27
C HIS A 75 8.21 7.15 8.78
N SER A 76 8.84 6.15 8.19
CA SER A 76 8.57 5.69 6.83
C SER A 76 8.72 4.17 6.77
N ARG A 77 7.82 3.50 6.05
CA ARG A 77 7.92 2.07 5.73
C ARG A 77 7.62 1.89 4.25
N SER A 78 8.37 1.02 3.58
CA SER A 78 8.15 0.72 2.17
C SER A 78 8.08 -0.78 1.90
N SER A 79 7.23 -1.16 0.95
CA SER A 79 7.07 -2.52 0.41
C SER A 79 7.53 -2.51 -1.06
N LEU A 80 8.30 -3.53 -1.46
CA LEU A 80 8.98 -3.61 -2.77
C LEU A 80 8.42 -4.76 -3.62
N ASP A 81 7.52 -4.44 -4.56
CA ASP A 81 6.90 -5.40 -5.47
C ASP A 81 7.75 -5.59 -6.73
N THR A 82 8.63 -6.58 -6.67
CA THR A 82 9.51 -6.95 -7.80
C THR A 82 8.76 -7.56 -8.99
N THR A 83 7.53 -8.05 -8.78
CA THR A 83 6.71 -8.65 -9.85
C THR A 83 6.04 -7.58 -10.69
N GLN A 84 5.46 -6.55 -10.06
CA GLN A 84 4.80 -5.44 -10.75
C GLN A 84 5.70 -4.23 -10.95
N CYS A 85 6.97 -4.31 -10.53
CA CYS A 85 7.91 -3.19 -10.55
C CYS A 85 7.32 -1.94 -9.88
N ALA A 86 6.91 -2.12 -8.62
CA ALA A 86 6.19 -1.10 -7.87
C ALA A 86 6.64 -1.03 -6.42
N THR A 87 6.40 0.10 -5.78
CA THR A 87 6.59 0.27 -4.34
C THR A 87 5.34 0.85 -3.70
N TYR A 88 5.09 0.47 -2.46
CA TYR A 88 4.19 1.20 -1.57
C TYR A 88 5.02 1.83 -0.46
N THR A 89 4.73 3.07 -0.10
CA THR A 89 5.38 3.74 1.03
C THR A 89 4.35 4.44 1.92
N GLU A 90 4.30 4.06 3.19
CA GLU A 90 3.61 4.81 4.25
C GLU A 90 4.58 5.83 4.86
N LEU A 91 4.20 7.11 4.89
CA LEU A 91 4.95 8.18 5.55
C LEU A 91 4.12 8.81 6.68
N ILE A 92 4.74 8.98 7.84
CA ILE A 92 4.12 9.63 9.00
C ILE A 92 4.90 10.91 9.33
N SER A 93 4.20 12.03 9.26
CA SER A 93 4.67 13.34 9.73
C SER A 93 3.77 13.77 10.88
N ALA A 94 4.09 13.37 12.11
CA ALA A 94 3.31 13.66 13.31
C ALA A 94 3.78 14.92 14.05
N SER A 95 5.08 15.21 14.02
CA SER A 95 5.72 16.32 14.73
C SER A 95 5.94 17.57 13.88
N GLY A 96 5.46 17.56 12.63
CA GLY A 96 5.42 18.73 11.75
C GLY A 96 4.35 19.75 12.16
N THR A 97 4.44 20.97 11.62
CA THR A 97 3.47 22.07 11.89
C THR A 97 2.05 21.71 11.45
N LYS A 98 1.93 20.93 10.37
CA LYS A 98 0.69 20.28 9.94
C LYS A 98 0.94 18.78 9.88
N PRO A 99 0.26 17.98 10.72
CA PRO A 99 0.44 16.53 10.70
C PRO A 99 -0.19 15.87 9.47
N TYR A 100 0.45 14.82 8.99
CA TYR A 100 0.02 14.00 7.86
C TYR A 100 0.33 12.51 8.10
N VAL A 101 -0.51 11.65 7.54
CA VAL A 101 -0.16 10.25 7.24
C VAL A 101 -0.44 10.05 5.75
N LEU A 102 0.57 9.63 5.02
CA LEU A 102 0.56 9.56 3.56
C LEU A 102 0.80 8.12 3.11
N GLY A 103 0.14 7.71 2.05
CA GLY A 103 0.42 6.47 1.34
C GLY A 103 0.79 6.79 -0.11
N PHE A 104 1.83 6.15 -0.63
CA PHE A 104 2.25 6.33 -2.01
C PHE A 104 2.41 4.97 -2.70
N GLN A 105 1.76 4.78 -3.85
CA GLN A 105 2.15 3.74 -4.79
C GLN A 105 3.00 4.35 -5.91
N MET A 106 4.20 3.82 -6.15
CA MET A 106 5.02 4.19 -7.31
C MET A 106 5.17 2.99 -8.24
N HIS A 107 5.05 3.22 -9.54
CA HIS A 107 5.30 2.20 -10.56
C HIS A 107 6.43 2.65 -11.48
N PHE A 108 7.30 1.71 -11.83
CA PHE A 108 8.52 1.96 -12.59
C PHE A 108 8.34 1.49 -14.03
N SER A 109 8.96 2.20 -14.97
CA SER A 109 9.05 1.80 -16.37
C SER A 109 10.02 0.63 -16.52
N ALA A 110 9.99 -0.02 -17.69
CA ALA A 110 10.94 -1.08 -18.04
C ALA A 110 12.42 -0.63 -18.01
N SER A 111 12.68 0.68 -18.03
CA SER A 111 14.01 1.29 -17.95
C SER A 111 14.38 1.77 -16.53
N GLY A 112 13.60 1.38 -15.51
CA GLY A 112 13.84 1.72 -14.11
C GLY A 112 13.47 3.15 -13.69
N GLY A 113 12.90 3.96 -14.58
CA GLY A 113 12.42 5.31 -14.24
C GLY A 113 11.03 5.27 -13.62
N ILE A 114 10.70 6.20 -12.72
CA ILE A 114 9.37 6.26 -12.09
C ILE A 114 8.35 6.74 -13.14
N ALA A 115 7.41 5.88 -13.55
CA ALA A 115 6.42 6.16 -14.58
C ALA A 115 5.08 6.67 -13.99
N LYS A 116 4.78 6.30 -12.75
CA LYS A 116 3.55 6.70 -12.07
C LYS A 116 3.78 6.87 -10.58
N VAL A 117 3.14 7.88 -10.02
CA VAL A 117 3.07 8.12 -8.57
C VAL A 117 1.61 8.40 -8.21
N ASP A 118 1.00 7.54 -7.41
CA ASP A 118 -0.31 7.78 -6.81
C ASP A 118 -0.13 8.07 -5.33
N ALA A 119 -0.66 9.20 -4.86
CA ALA A 119 -0.60 9.63 -3.48
C ALA A 119 -1.97 9.62 -2.82
N LEU A 120 -2.06 9.12 -1.59
CA LEU A 120 -3.16 9.38 -0.67
C LEU A 120 -2.63 10.25 0.47
N THR A 121 -3.33 11.35 0.72
CA THR A 121 -2.94 12.32 1.74
C THR A 121 -4.02 12.37 2.81
N THR A 122 -3.74 11.87 4.01
CA THR A 122 -4.64 12.06 5.15
C THR A 122 -4.12 13.15 6.09
N ALA A 123 -5.05 13.96 6.59
CA ALA A 123 -4.80 15.04 7.53
C ALA A 123 -6.02 15.23 8.46
N LYS A 124 -5.98 16.28 9.30
CA LYS A 124 -7.12 16.64 10.17
C LYS A 124 -8.41 16.76 9.36
N GLY A 125 -9.42 15.99 9.76
CA GLY A 125 -10.73 15.91 9.08
C GLY A 125 -10.95 14.58 8.36
N ASP A 126 -9.89 13.79 8.15
CA ASP A 126 -9.97 12.43 7.60
C ASP A 126 -10.26 11.38 8.68
N TRP A 127 -10.57 10.15 8.25
CA TRP A 127 -11.13 9.10 9.12
C TRP A 127 -10.23 8.84 10.33
N LEU A 128 -10.81 9.05 11.53
CA LEU A 128 -10.16 8.86 12.83
C LEU A 128 -8.81 9.58 13.01
N PHE A 129 -8.46 10.53 12.13
CA PHE A 129 -7.09 11.00 11.95
C PHE A 129 -6.42 11.51 13.23
N ASN A 130 -5.29 10.88 13.57
CA ASN A 130 -4.39 11.20 14.67
C ASN A 130 -2.98 10.67 14.34
N ALA A 131 -2.16 11.51 13.68
CA ALA A 131 -0.81 11.14 13.26
C ALA A 131 0.11 10.70 14.42
N THR A 132 -0.04 11.27 15.61
CA THR A 132 0.74 10.86 16.79
C THR A 132 0.34 9.46 17.25
N GLY A 133 -0.96 9.16 17.22
CA GLY A 133 -1.49 7.82 17.47
C GLY A 133 -0.96 6.81 16.46
N THR A 134 -1.01 7.15 15.16
CA THR A 134 -0.45 6.32 14.09
C THR A 134 1.04 6.06 14.31
N LEU A 135 1.83 7.12 14.55
CA LEU A 135 3.26 7.01 14.81
C LEU A 135 3.57 6.09 16.01
N ASN A 136 2.80 6.24 17.09
CA ASN A 136 2.98 5.47 18.31
C ASN A 136 2.78 3.97 18.10
N TRP A 137 1.83 3.57 17.27
CA TRP A 137 1.55 2.15 17.00
C TRP A 137 2.45 1.59 15.91
N ALA A 138 2.63 2.31 14.79
CA ALA A 138 3.50 1.87 13.71
C ALA A 138 4.94 1.57 14.19
N LYS A 139 5.47 2.33 15.16
CA LYS A 139 6.79 2.09 15.76
C LYS A 139 6.88 0.84 16.66
N LYS A 140 5.76 0.26 17.09
CA LYS A 140 5.73 -0.95 17.94
C LYS A 140 5.51 -2.23 17.13
N GLU A 141 5.13 -2.10 15.88
CA GLU A 141 4.85 -3.24 15.02
C GLU A 141 6.13 -3.73 14.33
N ASP A 142 6.19 -5.04 14.09
CA ASP A 142 7.28 -5.66 13.34
C ASP A 142 6.86 -5.93 11.90
N TRP A 143 7.34 -5.08 11.00
CA TRP A 143 7.18 -5.22 9.55
C TRP A 143 8.46 -5.73 8.88
N GLY A 144 9.38 -6.31 9.65
CA GLY A 144 10.66 -6.80 9.15
C GLY A 144 10.54 -7.99 8.20
N GLU A 145 11.67 -8.37 7.60
CA GLU A 145 11.70 -9.50 6.67
C GLU A 145 11.26 -10.81 7.32
N ILE A 146 10.42 -11.55 6.60
CA ILE A 146 10.06 -12.91 6.97
C ILE A 146 11.18 -13.83 6.46
N ALA A 147 11.57 -14.82 7.26
CA ALA A 147 12.56 -15.81 6.84
C ALA A 147 12.11 -16.51 5.54
N ALA A 148 13.03 -16.71 4.58
CA ALA A 148 12.70 -17.19 3.24
C ALA A 148 11.78 -18.42 3.20
N GLY A 149 12.00 -19.42 4.05
CA GLY A 149 11.17 -20.63 4.13
C GLY A 149 9.80 -20.45 4.80
N LYS A 150 9.49 -19.25 5.30
CA LYS A 150 8.21 -18.88 5.95
C LYS A 150 7.44 -17.82 5.17
N ARG A 151 7.99 -17.30 4.08
CA ARG A 151 7.32 -16.27 3.25
C ARG A 151 6.12 -16.90 2.57
N ASP A 152 4.97 -16.26 2.72
CA ASP A 152 3.78 -16.63 1.97
C ASP A 152 3.95 -16.30 0.48
N SER A 153 3.29 -17.08 -0.37
CA SER A 153 3.25 -16.75 -1.80
C SER A 153 2.43 -15.48 -2.04
N ARG A 154 2.74 -14.76 -3.13
CA ARG A 154 1.95 -13.61 -3.61
C ARG A 154 0.44 -13.86 -3.61
N ALA A 155 0.02 -15.03 -4.10
CA ALA A 155 -1.39 -15.40 -4.20
C ALA A 155 -2.04 -15.55 -2.82
N VAL A 156 -1.32 -16.09 -1.84
CA VAL A 156 -1.81 -16.20 -0.45
C VAL A 156 -1.94 -14.82 0.20
N ILE A 157 -0.95 -13.95 0.00
CA ILE A 157 -0.96 -12.59 0.52
C ILE A 157 -2.14 -11.80 -0.07
N GLN A 158 -2.32 -11.85 -1.40
CA GLN A 158 -3.42 -11.17 -2.07
C GLN A 158 -4.79 -11.73 -1.62
N ALA A 159 -4.93 -13.05 -1.52
CA ALA A 159 -6.18 -13.68 -1.09
C ALA A 159 -6.59 -13.28 0.33
N ALA A 160 -5.63 -13.07 1.24
CA ALA A 160 -5.91 -12.57 2.59
C ALA A 160 -6.46 -11.13 2.57
N ALA A 161 -5.86 -10.25 1.76
CA ALA A 161 -6.33 -8.88 1.57
C ALA A 161 -7.70 -8.83 0.88
N ASP A 162 -7.92 -9.66 -0.13
CA ASP A 162 -9.20 -9.77 -0.84
C ASP A 162 -10.31 -10.23 0.10
N ALA A 163 -10.06 -11.28 0.90
CA ALA A 163 -11.03 -11.74 1.89
C ALA A 163 -11.39 -10.63 2.89
N TYR A 164 -10.40 -9.88 3.39
CA TYR A 164 -10.64 -8.73 4.27
C TYR A 164 -11.53 -7.68 3.58
N CYS A 165 -11.22 -7.33 2.33
CA CYS A 165 -11.99 -6.31 1.63
C CYS A 165 -13.43 -6.79 1.31
N ASP A 166 -13.58 -8.08 0.98
CA ASP A 166 -14.87 -8.68 0.60
C ASP A 166 -15.82 -8.83 1.80
N ILE A 167 -15.31 -8.99 3.04
CA ILE A 167 -16.16 -9.11 4.23
C ILE A 167 -16.98 -7.83 4.51
N PHE A 168 -16.62 -6.68 3.94
CA PHE A 168 -17.41 -5.46 4.06
C PHE A 168 -18.74 -5.54 3.28
N ALA A 169 -18.75 -6.25 2.14
CA ALA A 169 -19.93 -6.45 1.31
C ALA A 169 -20.65 -7.77 1.63
N ASN A 170 -19.90 -8.81 2.01
CA ASN A 170 -20.44 -10.15 2.25
C ASN A 170 -19.90 -10.74 3.56
N LYS A 171 -20.73 -10.76 4.60
CA LYS A 171 -20.35 -11.28 5.93
C LYS A 171 -20.16 -12.81 6.00
N SER A 172 -20.49 -13.54 4.93
CA SER A 172 -20.18 -14.97 4.83
C SER A 172 -18.74 -15.24 4.38
N VAL A 173 -17.98 -14.21 3.99
CA VAL A 173 -16.57 -14.36 3.62
C VAL A 173 -15.74 -14.77 4.84
N VAL A 174 -14.96 -15.83 4.69
CA VAL A 174 -14.02 -16.30 5.72
C VAL A 174 -12.70 -15.58 5.54
N VAL A 175 -12.41 -14.64 6.43
CA VAL A 175 -11.13 -13.94 6.46
C VAL A 175 -10.11 -14.74 7.27
N PRO A 176 -8.87 -14.90 6.80
CA PRO A 176 -7.84 -15.62 7.53
C PRO A 176 -7.26 -14.74 8.66
N TRP A 177 -8.01 -14.57 9.74
CA TRP A 177 -7.57 -13.80 10.90
C TRP A 177 -6.37 -14.45 11.61
N GLY A 178 -5.32 -13.67 11.85
CA GLY A 178 -4.22 -14.07 12.73
C GLY A 178 -4.56 -13.88 14.20
N LYS A 179 -3.69 -14.41 15.06
CA LYS A 179 -3.70 -14.09 16.49
C LYS A 179 -2.25 -14.11 17.01
N PRO A 180 -1.73 -12.99 17.52
CA PRO A 180 -2.37 -11.67 17.59
C PRO A 180 -2.55 -11.01 16.21
N CYS A 181 -3.56 -10.16 16.06
CA CYS A 181 -3.65 -9.24 14.92
C CYS A 181 -4.32 -7.92 15.29
N ALA A 182 -4.00 -6.83 14.60
CA ALA A 182 -4.57 -5.52 14.93
C ALA A 182 -4.78 -4.65 13.69
N ARG A 183 -5.66 -3.67 13.81
CA ARG A 183 -5.87 -2.63 12.81
C ARG A 183 -5.46 -1.28 13.38
N LEU A 184 -4.68 -0.52 12.62
CA LEU A 184 -4.33 0.87 12.84
C LEU A 184 -5.12 1.74 11.87
N GLU A 185 -6.21 2.35 12.35
CA GLU A 185 -7.15 3.12 11.55
C GLU A 185 -7.13 4.59 11.97
N GLY A 186 -6.49 5.44 11.18
CA GLY A 186 -6.35 6.86 11.51
C GLY A 186 -5.63 7.13 12.84
N GLY A 187 -4.96 6.15 13.44
CA GLY A 187 -4.32 6.27 14.75
C GLY A 187 -5.10 5.63 15.90
N SER A 188 -6.32 5.15 15.65
CA SER A 188 -7.01 4.19 16.51
C SER A 188 -6.43 2.79 16.30
N TYR A 189 -6.29 2.01 17.36
CA TYR A 189 -5.69 0.67 17.29
C TYR A 189 -6.60 -0.38 17.93
N THR A 190 -6.90 -1.48 17.23
CA THR A 190 -7.82 -2.53 17.70
C THR A 190 -7.15 -3.53 18.66
N GLY A 191 -6.28 -3.04 19.54
CA GLY A 191 -5.46 -3.87 20.41
C GLY A 191 -4.68 -3.05 21.43
N ASN A 192 -3.79 -3.73 22.15
CA ASN A 192 -2.86 -3.09 23.09
C ASN A 192 -1.39 -3.49 22.84
N GLY A 193 -1.11 -4.20 21.75
CA GLY A 193 0.20 -4.79 21.43
C GLY A 193 0.39 -6.17 22.04
N GLY A 194 -0.64 -6.74 22.68
CA GLY A 194 -0.59 -8.01 23.38
C GLY A 194 -0.91 -9.22 22.49
N PRO A 195 -0.68 -10.44 23.00
CA PRO A 195 -0.94 -11.69 22.28
C PRO A 195 -2.43 -11.98 22.02
N ASN A 196 -3.32 -11.19 22.64
CA ASN A 196 -4.77 -11.33 22.51
C ASN A 196 -5.41 -10.31 21.55
N ASP A 197 -4.61 -9.46 20.92
CA ASP A 197 -5.12 -8.48 19.95
C ASP A 197 -5.89 -9.17 18.82
N SER A 198 -6.98 -8.54 18.39
CA SER A 198 -7.82 -8.99 17.29
C SER A 198 -8.12 -7.85 16.32
N CYS A 199 -7.99 -8.17 15.04
CA CYS A 199 -8.36 -7.34 13.91
C CYS A 199 -9.77 -7.70 13.38
N ASN A 200 -10.45 -8.68 14.00
CA ASN A 200 -11.84 -9.05 13.71
C ASN A 200 -12.81 -8.38 14.69
N VAL A 201 -12.83 -7.05 14.73
CA VAL A 201 -13.71 -6.27 15.62
C VAL A 201 -14.35 -5.12 14.88
N GLY A 202 -15.67 -4.92 14.99
CA GLY A 202 -16.32 -3.71 14.47
C GLY A 202 -16.17 -3.46 12.95
N ILE A 203 -16.07 -4.52 12.13
CA ILE A 203 -15.96 -4.37 10.67
C ILE A 203 -17.33 -3.95 10.10
N PRO A 204 -17.43 -2.79 9.42
CA PRO A 204 -18.67 -2.32 8.80
C PRO A 204 -19.28 -3.34 7.82
N SER A 205 -20.58 -3.24 7.57
CA SER A 205 -21.31 -4.11 6.63
C SER A 205 -22.06 -3.27 5.60
N GLY A 206 -22.28 -3.85 4.41
CA GLY A 206 -23.10 -3.24 3.36
C GLY A 206 -22.35 -2.24 2.49
N VAL A 207 -21.02 -2.29 2.48
CA VAL A 207 -20.18 -1.45 1.63
C VAL A 207 -19.21 -2.30 0.81
N ALA A 208 -19.12 -2.04 -0.48
CA ALA A 208 -18.14 -2.69 -1.34
C ALA A 208 -16.86 -1.85 -1.39
N LEU A 209 -15.73 -2.51 -1.13
CA LEU A 209 -14.38 -1.95 -1.33
C LEU A 209 -13.91 -2.38 -2.72
N VAL A 210 -13.98 -1.44 -3.68
CA VAL A 210 -13.83 -1.70 -5.13
C VAL A 210 -12.63 -0.97 -5.73
N ASP A 211 -12.37 -1.12 -7.03
CA ASP A 211 -11.27 -0.45 -7.76
C ASP A 211 -9.88 -0.70 -7.15
N ARG A 212 -9.64 -1.94 -6.73
CA ARG A 212 -8.44 -2.38 -6.01
C ARG A 212 -7.21 -2.36 -6.91
N ARG A 213 -6.14 -1.74 -6.42
CA ARG A 213 -4.81 -1.69 -7.04
C ARG A 213 -3.78 -2.11 -6.01
N TYR A 214 -2.99 -3.13 -6.36
CA TYR A 214 -2.16 -3.84 -5.39
C TYR A 214 -0.69 -3.50 -5.57
N VAL A 215 0.03 -3.44 -4.46
CA VAL A 215 1.48 -3.58 -4.39
C VAL A 215 1.79 -4.65 -3.36
N ILE A 216 2.50 -5.70 -3.75
CA ILE A 216 2.72 -6.89 -2.91
C ILE A 216 4.23 -7.15 -2.76
N ASP A 217 4.70 -7.28 -1.52
CA ASP A 217 6.08 -7.66 -1.20
C ASP A 217 6.09 -8.95 -0.36
N GLU A 218 6.46 -10.07 -0.99
CA GLU A 218 6.55 -11.39 -0.35
C GLU A 218 7.64 -11.46 0.71
N THR A 219 8.66 -10.60 0.63
CA THR A 219 9.80 -10.60 1.57
C THR A 219 9.37 -10.18 2.97
N VAL A 220 8.44 -9.23 3.06
CA VAL A 220 7.86 -8.74 4.31
C VAL A 220 6.40 -9.17 4.47
N GLY A 221 5.89 -10.05 3.61
CA GLY A 221 4.50 -10.51 3.65
C GLY A 221 3.48 -9.38 3.57
N ALA A 222 3.79 -8.29 2.87
CA ALA A 222 2.94 -7.09 2.85
C ALA A 222 2.15 -6.97 1.55
N VAL A 223 0.96 -6.40 1.64
CA VAL A 223 0.16 -5.97 0.49
C VAL A 223 -0.55 -4.67 0.81
N ASP A 224 -0.28 -3.62 0.03
CA ASP A 224 -1.12 -2.43 0.00
C ASP A 224 -2.17 -2.55 -1.10
N VAL A 225 -3.37 -2.08 -0.78
CA VAL A 225 -4.52 -2.03 -1.69
C VAL A 225 -5.08 -0.61 -1.70
N PHE A 226 -4.73 0.16 -2.73
CA PHE A 226 -5.45 1.39 -3.05
C PHE A 226 -6.82 1.02 -3.63
N LEU A 227 -7.89 1.50 -3.00
CA LEU A 227 -9.26 1.13 -3.33
C LEU A 227 -10.25 2.28 -3.12
N SER A 228 -11.44 2.14 -3.68
CA SER A 228 -12.57 3.04 -3.48
C SER A 228 -13.46 2.51 -2.36
N PHE A 229 -13.51 3.23 -1.23
CA PHE A 229 -14.45 2.97 -0.14
C PHE A 229 -15.70 3.81 -0.36
N SER A 230 -16.71 3.27 -1.06
CA SER A 230 -17.92 4.02 -1.44
C SER A 230 -17.61 5.37 -2.09
N GLY A 231 -16.69 5.38 -3.06
CA GLY A 231 -16.25 6.58 -3.77
C GLY A 231 -15.29 7.48 -2.98
N ILE A 232 -14.85 7.06 -1.80
CA ILE A 232 -13.80 7.73 -1.03
C ILE A 232 -12.45 7.11 -1.38
N PRO A 233 -11.42 7.92 -1.70
CA PRO A 233 -10.06 7.42 -1.84
C PRO A 233 -9.58 6.78 -0.54
N ASP A 234 -9.13 5.54 -0.64
CA ASP A 234 -8.81 4.72 0.52
C ASP A 234 -7.63 3.78 0.24
N SER A 235 -6.91 3.43 1.29
CA SER A 235 -5.86 2.40 1.27
C SER A 235 -6.07 1.48 2.45
N HIS A 236 -5.89 0.19 2.18
CA HIS A 236 -5.70 -0.83 3.20
C HIS A 236 -4.37 -1.53 2.93
N GLU A 237 -3.41 -1.38 3.85
CA GLU A 237 -2.18 -2.16 3.85
C GLU A 237 -2.28 -3.30 4.86
N PHE A 238 -1.86 -4.48 4.46
CA PHE A 238 -1.92 -5.69 5.27
C PHE A 238 -0.54 -6.29 5.42
N ARG A 239 -0.25 -6.79 6.62
CA ARG A 239 0.80 -7.80 6.83
C ARG A 239 0.16 -9.17 6.95
N VAL A 240 0.74 -10.15 6.25
CA VAL A 240 0.31 -11.55 6.20
C VAL A 240 1.48 -12.44 6.63
N GLU A 241 1.22 -13.31 7.60
CA GLU A 241 2.19 -14.28 8.10
C GLU A 241 1.55 -15.65 8.26
N GLY A 242 2.11 -16.67 7.60
CA GLY A 242 1.56 -18.03 7.61
C GLY A 242 0.13 -18.09 7.06
N GLY A 243 -0.15 -17.26 6.05
CA GLY A 243 -1.45 -17.12 5.39
C GLY A 243 -2.49 -16.39 6.23
N LYS A 244 -2.11 -15.69 7.29
CA LYS A 244 -3.04 -15.00 8.21
C LYS A 244 -2.70 -13.52 8.38
N LEU A 245 -3.73 -12.69 8.54
CA LEU A 245 -3.58 -11.26 8.78
C LEU A 245 -2.92 -10.99 10.15
N ARG A 246 -1.86 -10.20 10.14
CA ARG A 246 -1.11 -9.77 11.33
C ARG A 246 -1.36 -8.30 11.66
N PHE A 247 -1.20 -7.41 10.68
CA PHE A 247 -1.45 -5.98 10.82
C PHE A 247 -2.31 -5.48 9.68
N VAL A 248 -3.12 -4.46 9.95
CA VAL A 248 -3.91 -3.75 8.95
C VAL A 248 -3.74 -2.26 9.19
N HIS A 249 -3.25 -1.51 8.21
CA HIS A 249 -3.23 -0.04 8.24
C HIS A 249 -4.29 0.49 7.29
N THR A 250 -4.98 1.56 7.67
CA THR A 250 -5.94 2.22 6.77
C THR A 250 -5.70 3.72 6.66
N LEU A 251 -5.86 4.22 5.43
CA LEU A 251 -5.82 5.64 5.10
C LEU A 251 -7.06 6.02 4.29
N THR A 252 -8.07 6.61 4.95
CA THR A 252 -9.33 7.01 4.29
C THR A 252 -9.44 8.53 4.15
N VAL A 253 -9.43 9.03 2.92
CA VAL A 253 -9.40 10.48 2.62
C VAL A 253 -10.82 11.06 2.53
N MET A 254 -11.46 11.32 3.67
CA MET A 254 -12.80 11.90 3.73
C MET A 254 -12.86 13.33 3.17
N THR A 255 -11.79 14.08 3.33
CA THR A 255 -11.69 15.48 2.88
C THR A 255 -11.67 15.63 1.36
N ALA A 256 -11.41 14.56 0.60
CA ALA A 256 -11.48 14.55 -0.86
C ALA A 256 -12.91 14.82 -1.40
N ARG A 257 -13.95 14.64 -0.57
CA ARG A 257 -15.37 14.95 -0.87
C ARG A 257 -15.70 16.46 -0.83
N SER A 258 -14.75 17.33 -0.47
CA SER A 258 -15.00 18.78 -0.32
C SER A 258 -15.37 19.53 -1.61
N GLY A 259 -15.48 18.84 -2.74
CA GLY A 259 -16.21 19.31 -3.92
C GLY A 259 -17.65 18.79 -3.95
N LYS A 260 -18.54 19.37 -3.13
CA LYS A 260 -20.00 19.13 -3.06
C LYS A 260 -20.45 17.70 -2.69
N SER A 261 -20.85 17.51 -1.43
CA SER A 261 -22.27 17.43 -1.04
C SER A 261 -22.37 17.19 0.47
N LYS A 262 -23.15 18.02 1.15
CA LYS A 262 -23.70 17.67 2.46
C LYS A 262 -24.64 16.49 2.24
N VAL A 263 -24.55 15.48 3.13
CA VAL A 263 -25.70 14.68 3.54
C VAL A 263 -25.90 14.99 5.00
#